data_AF-A0A2M8LAE0-F1
#
_entry.id   AF-A0A2M8LAE0-F1
#
_cell.length_a   1.000
_cell.length_b   1.000
_cell.length_c   1.000
_cell.angle_alpha   90.00
_cell.angle_beta   90.00
_cell.angle_gamma   90.00
#
_symmetry.space_group_name_H-M   'P 1'
#
loop_
_entity.id
_entity.type
_entity.pdbx_description
1 polymer ?
#
loop_
_entity_poly.entity_id
_entity_poly.type
_entity_poly.pdbx_seq_one_letter_code
_entity_poly.pdbx_strand_id
1 'polypeptide(L)'
;MNNRMAAIGANNTVFDDPSGISSGNKSTAVDLFKIMKHLHENRKYILDITKKTRHNVGKKEWKNNNPFAGLSEQLGGKTGYTNAAGQTMVSLFSLPLSEFGRRKIVVVTLGSQDREADTTKIVDYLKKNVYFGVKAD
;
A
#
# COMPACT_ATOMS: atom_id res chain seq x y z
N MET A 1 13.60 -13.50 -3.80
CA MET A 1 12.27 -12.87 -3.65
C MET A 1 11.27 -13.39 -4.70
N ASN A 2 11.69 -13.62 -5.95
CA ASN A 2 10.83 -14.05 -7.07
C ASN A 2 10.04 -15.33 -6.81
N ASN A 3 10.66 -16.40 -6.28
CA ASN A 3 9.96 -17.65 -5.96
C ASN A 3 8.77 -17.44 -4.99
N ARG A 4 8.89 -16.48 -4.06
CA ARG A 4 7.81 -16.16 -3.14
C ARG A 4 6.65 -15.43 -3.83
N MET A 5 6.94 -14.59 -4.83
CA MET A 5 5.91 -13.89 -5.61
C MET A 5 5.11 -14.88 -6.46
N ALA A 6 5.80 -15.80 -7.13
CA ALA A 6 5.16 -16.89 -7.86
C ALA A 6 4.23 -17.72 -6.96
N ALA A 7 4.70 -18.08 -5.76
CA ALA A 7 3.92 -18.86 -4.79
C ALA A 7 2.63 -18.16 -4.29
N ILE A 8 2.54 -16.83 -4.39
CA ILE A 8 1.34 -16.05 -4.01
C ILE A 8 0.57 -15.52 -5.24
N GLY A 9 0.92 -15.98 -6.43
CA GLY A 9 0.28 -15.61 -7.70
C GLY A 9 0.62 -14.20 -8.21
N ALA A 10 1.65 -13.56 -7.68
CA ALA A 10 2.17 -12.27 -8.13
C ALA A 10 3.18 -12.45 -9.29
N ASN A 11 2.73 -13.08 -10.38
CA ASN A 11 3.58 -13.62 -11.44
C ASN A 11 4.20 -12.55 -12.36
N ASN A 12 3.71 -11.31 -12.33
CA ASN A 12 4.26 -10.19 -13.09
C ASN A 12 5.21 -9.33 -12.23
N THR A 13 5.63 -9.85 -11.07
CA THR A 13 6.60 -9.20 -10.20
C THR A 13 7.96 -9.86 -10.33
N VAL A 14 8.96 -9.04 -10.67
CA VAL A 14 10.36 -9.45 -10.75
C VAL A 14 11.17 -8.50 -9.88
N PHE A 15 11.90 -9.07 -8.94
CA PHE A 15 12.94 -8.42 -8.18
C PHE A 15 14.29 -8.74 -8.82
N ASP A 16 14.96 -7.70 -9.28
CA ASP A 16 16.32 -7.72 -9.80
C ASP A 16 17.33 -7.44 -8.67
N ASP A 17 16.96 -6.57 -7.73
CA ASP A 17 17.76 -6.28 -6.54
C ASP A 17 16.88 -6.03 -5.29
N PRO A 18 17.40 -6.23 -4.07
CA PRO A 18 16.61 -6.09 -2.85
C PRO A 18 16.42 -4.64 -2.38
N SER A 19 17.19 -3.68 -2.89
CA SER A 19 17.10 -2.26 -2.52
C SER A 19 15.98 -1.53 -3.28
N GLY A 20 15.60 -2.03 -4.46
CA GLY A 20 14.61 -1.43 -5.34
C GLY A 20 15.16 -0.35 -6.27
N ILE A 21 16.49 -0.20 -6.39
CA ILE A 21 17.15 0.82 -7.21
C ILE A 21 17.17 0.43 -8.69
N SER A 22 17.35 -0.86 -9.00
CA SER A 22 17.38 -1.34 -10.38
C SER A 22 16.05 -1.09 -11.09
N SER A 23 16.13 -0.61 -12.32
CA SER A 23 15.00 -0.52 -13.25
C SER A 23 14.49 -1.90 -13.72
N GLY A 24 15.25 -2.97 -13.42
CA GLY A 24 14.82 -4.36 -13.57
C GLY A 24 13.75 -4.77 -12.56
N ASN A 25 13.62 -4.06 -11.43
CA ASN A 25 12.53 -4.30 -10.49
C ASN A 25 11.21 -3.85 -11.10
N LYS A 26 10.30 -4.79 -11.31
CA LYS A 26 9.01 -4.56 -11.96
C LYS A 26 7.91 -5.24 -11.18
N SER A 27 6.74 -4.62 -11.15
CA SER A 27 5.51 -5.18 -10.61
C SER A 27 4.31 -4.49 -11.27
N THR A 28 3.11 -4.88 -10.87
CA THR A 28 1.85 -4.28 -11.35
C THR A 28 0.99 -3.90 -10.16
N ALA A 29 0.00 -3.02 -10.37
CA ALA A 29 -0.94 -2.67 -9.30
C ALA A 29 -1.67 -3.90 -8.74
N VAL A 30 -2.02 -4.85 -9.61
CA VAL A 30 -2.69 -6.11 -9.24
C VAL A 30 -1.78 -7.00 -8.38
N ASP A 31 -0.49 -7.11 -8.73
CA ASP A 31 0.43 -7.94 -7.96
C ASP A 31 0.82 -7.30 -6.63
N LEU A 32 0.98 -5.98 -6.58
CA LEU A 32 1.13 -5.24 -5.32
C LEU A 32 -0.08 -5.41 -4.41
N PHE A 33 -1.29 -5.45 -4.97
CA PHE A 33 -2.50 -5.81 -4.22
C PHE A 33 -2.40 -7.22 -3.63
N LYS A 34 -2.00 -8.24 -4.42
CA LYS A 34 -1.83 -9.61 -3.93
C LYS A 34 -0.78 -9.68 -2.81
N ILE A 35 0.33 -8.96 -2.94
CA ILE A 35 1.37 -8.87 -1.92
C ILE A 35 0.80 -8.26 -0.63
N MET A 36 0.08 -7.13 -0.72
CA MET A 36 -0.55 -6.51 0.44
C MET A 36 -1.60 -7.40 1.09
N LYS A 37 -2.42 -8.09 0.30
CA LYS A 37 -3.39 -9.07 0.79
C LYS A 37 -2.67 -10.19 1.55
N HIS A 38 -1.63 -10.76 0.96
CA HIS A 38 -0.83 -11.80 1.61
C HIS A 38 -0.20 -11.32 2.92
N LEU A 39 0.37 -10.11 2.94
CA LEU A 39 0.92 -9.51 4.16
C LEU A 39 -0.17 -9.30 5.22
N HIS A 40 -1.33 -8.80 4.82
CA HIS A 40 -2.44 -8.57 5.74
C HIS A 40 -2.95 -9.86 6.38
N GLU A 41 -3.12 -10.92 5.60
CA GLU A 41 -3.67 -12.20 6.05
C GLU A 41 -2.65 -13.05 6.81
N ASN A 42 -1.36 -13.00 6.44
CA ASN A 42 -0.37 -13.97 6.91
C ASN A 42 0.78 -13.35 7.71
N ARG A 43 1.03 -12.03 7.56
CA ARG A 43 2.22 -11.34 8.11
C ARG A 43 1.87 -9.94 8.61
N LYS A 44 0.71 -9.80 9.26
CA LYS A 44 0.13 -8.51 9.65
C LYS A 44 1.10 -7.63 10.47
N TYR A 45 1.97 -8.24 11.29
CA TYR A 45 2.98 -7.53 12.08
C TYR A 45 3.91 -6.65 11.22
N ILE A 46 4.17 -7.03 9.96
CA ILE A 46 4.97 -6.22 9.02
C ILE A 46 4.25 -4.91 8.73
N LEU A 47 2.95 -4.97 8.43
CA LEU A 47 2.13 -3.77 8.20
C LEU A 47 2.05 -2.91 9.47
N ASP A 48 1.98 -3.54 10.65
CA ASP A 48 1.98 -2.82 11.93
C ASP A 48 3.28 -2.04 12.17
N ILE A 49 4.43 -2.55 11.72
CA ILE A 49 5.70 -1.80 11.71
C ILE A 49 5.62 -0.62 10.74
N THR A 50 5.09 -0.82 9.52
CA THR A 50 5.05 0.23 8.49
C THR A 50 4.16 1.43 8.82
N LYS A 51 3.26 1.30 9.81
CA LYS A 51 2.41 2.41 10.29
C LYS A 51 3.10 3.36 11.25
N LYS A 52 4.21 2.95 11.87
CA LYS A 52 4.91 3.78 12.85
C LYS A 52 5.30 5.10 12.20
N THR A 53 4.99 6.21 12.85
CA THR A 53 5.29 7.56 12.33
C THR A 53 6.77 7.92 12.49
N ARG A 54 7.42 7.35 13.50
CA ARG A 54 8.83 7.57 13.82
C ARG A 54 9.49 6.32 14.39
N HIS A 55 10.81 6.24 14.26
CA HIS A 55 11.63 5.21 14.89
C HIS A 55 12.98 5.78 15.31
N ASN A 56 13.38 5.55 16.56
CA ASN A 56 14.65 6.04 17.10
C ASN A 56 15.72 4.97 17.02
N VAL A 57 16.89 5.33 16.49
CA VAL A 57 18.09 4.50 16.44
C VAL A 57 19.23 5.29 17.08
N GLY A 58 19.59 4.93 18.31
CA GLY A 58 20.48 5.72 19.15
C GLY A 58 19.91 7.13 19.39
N LYS A 59 20.68 8.17 19.05
CA LYS A 59 20.25 9.58 19.14
C LYS A 59 19.51 10.09 17.89
N LYS A 60 19.38 9.27 16.84
CA LYS A 60 18.78 9.67 15.56
C LYS A 60 17.32 9.22 15.48
N GLU A 61 16.42 10.17 15.23
CA GLU A 61 15.02 9.89 14.88
C GLU A 61 14.87 9.75 13.37
N TRP A 62 14.21 8.68 12.94
CA TRP A 62 13.81 8.44 11.55
C TRP A 62 12.30 8.64 11.44
N LYS A 63 11.88 9.52 10.51
CA LYS A 63 10.46 9.78 10.23
C LYS A 63 9.97 8.94 9.07
N ASN A 64 8.75 8.45 9.18
CA ASN A 64 8.08 7.75 8.08
C ASN A 64 7.75 8.75 6.97
N ASN A 65 8.10 8.41 5.73
CA ASN A 65 7.87 9.24 4.56
C ASN A 65 6.55 8.91 3.83
N ASN A 66 5.71 8.06 4.41
CA ASN A 66 4.33 7.88 3.95
C ASN A 66 3.49 9.06 4.45
N PRO A 67 2.88 9.87 3.56
CA PRO A 67 2.11 11.04 3.97
C PRO A 67 0.87 10.69 4.81
N PHE A 68 0.37 9.46 4.70
CA PHE A 68 -0.77 8.97 5.45
C PHE A 68 -0.36 8.28 6.77
N ALA A 69 0.93 8.26 7.14
CA ALA A 69 1.39 7.64 8.37
C ALA A 69 0.80 8.38 9.59
N GLY A 70 0.22 7.61 10.52
CA GLY A 70 -0.41 8.14 11.73
C GLY A 70 -1.91 8.42 11.58
N LEU A 71 -2.46 8.40 10.36
CA LEU A 71 -3.91 8.40 10.18
C LEU A 71 -4.50 7.09 10.71
N SER A 72 -5.57 7.17 11.50
CA SER A 72 -6.25 6.00 12.09
C SER A 72 -6.78 5.03 11.03
N GLU A 73 -7.12 5.56 9.85
CA GLU A 73 -7.62 4.78 8.72
C GLU A 73 -6.50 4.05 7.96
N GLN A 74 -5.24 4.45 8.11
CA GLN A 74 -4.11 3.87 7.40
C GLN A 74 -3.57 2.65 8.16
N LEU A 75 -3.61 1.49 7.50
CA LEU A 75 -3.30 0.18 8.08
C LEU A 75 -1.89 -0.35 7.74
N GLY A 76 -1.05 0.44 7.09
CA GLY A 76 0.30 0.07 6.65
C GLY A 76 0.46 0.11 5.14
N GLY A 77 1.70 0.15 4.67
CA GLY A 77 2.00 0.33 3.25
C GLY A 77 3.44 0.77 2.98
N LYS A 78 3.72 1.15 1.73
CA LYS A 78 5.03 1.61 1.30
C LYS A 78 4.93 2.66 0.19
N THR A 79 5.82 3.63 0.25
CA THR A 79 6.09 4.62 -0.81
C THR A 79 7.37 4.28 -1.57
N GLY A 80 7.49 4.61 -2.86
CA GLY A 80 8.70 4.42 -3.66
C GLY A 80 8.92 5.54 -4.67
N TYR A 81 10.18 5.82 -5.01
CA TYR A 81 10.51 6.82 -6.03
C TYR A 81 11.81 6.47 -6.71
N THR A 82 11.80 6.50 -8.04
CA THR A 82 12.99 6.61 -8.90
C THR A 82 12.64 7.49 -10.08
N ASN A 83 13.64 8.03 -10.76
CA ASN A 83 13.40 8.83 -11.98
C ASN A 83 12.65 8.03 -13.05
N ALA A 84 12.88 6.72 -13.14
CA ALA A 84 12.22 5.84 -14.10
C ALA A 84 10.78 5.44 -13.70
N ALA A 85 10.49 5.34 -12.41
CA ALA A 85 9.20 4.84 -11.91
C ALA A 85 8.21 5.95 -11.50
N GLY A 86 8.68 7.20 -11.39
CA GLY A 86 7.91 8.29 -10.80
C GLY A 86 7.60 8.04 -9.32
N GLN A 87 6.58 8.73 -8.80
CA GLN A 87 6.12 8.51 -7.44
C GLN A 87 5.18 7.30 -7.38
N THR A 88 5.46 6.36 -6.49
CA THR A 88 4.65 5.15 -6.28
C THR A 88 4.20 5.00 -4.84
N MET A 89 3.06 4.35 -4.64
CA MET A 89 2.57 4.01 -3.32
C MET A 89 1.66 2.79 -3.36
N VAL A 90 1.73 1.98 -2.30
CA VAL A 90 0.77 0.95 -1.99
C VAL A 90 0.41 1.06 -0.52
N SER A 91 -0.87 1.28 -0.20
CA SER A 91 -1.35 1.47 1.17
C SER A 91 -2.63 0.68 1.41
N LEU A 92 -2.72 0.05 2.58
CA LEU A 92 -3.95 -0.55 3.08
C LEU A 92 -4.70 0.48 3.92
N PHE A 93 -5.98 0.69 3.64
CA PHE A 93 -6.86 1.56 4.38
C PHE A 93 -8.02 0.76 4.99
N SER A 94 -8.51 1.18 6.14
CA SER A 94 -9.81 0.80 6.70
C SER A 94 -10.76 1.95 6.44
N LEU A 95 -11.77 1.78 5.59
CA LEU A 95 -12.67 2.84 5.13
C LEU A 95 -14.14 2.52 5.49
N PRO A 96 -14.98 3.53 5.80
CA PRO A 96 -16.38 3.32 6.17
C PRO A 96 -17.27 3.11 4.93
N LEU A 97 -17.04 2.02 4.19
CA LEU A 97 -17.73 1.72 2.92
C LEU A 97 -18.89 0.72 3.06
N SER A 98 -19.38 0.44 4.26
CA SER A 98 -20.51 -0.48 4.46
C SER A 98 -21.40 -0.01 5.62
N GLU A 99 -22.68 -0.36 5.58
CA GLU A 99 -23.67 0.00 6.61
C GLU A 99 -23.22 -0.36 8.02
N PHE A 100 -22.69 -1.57 8.17
CA PHE A 100 -22.43 -2.19 9.47
C PHE A 100 -20.94 -2.24 9.81
N GLY A 101 -20.08 -1.48 9.13
CA GLY A 101 -18.67 -1.46 9.50
C GLY A 101 -17.69 -0.86 8.50
N ARG A 102 -16.41 -1.12 8.76
CA ARG A 102 -15.30 -0.65 7.93
C ARG A 102 -14.78 -1.76 7.03
N ARG A 103 -14.46 -1.40 5.80
CA ARG A 103 -13.89 -2.29 4.78
C ARG A 103 -12.41 -2.02 4.62
N LYS A 104 -11.63 -3.08 4.47
CA LYS A 104 -10.20 -2.99 4.20
C LYS A 104 -9.98 -2.87 2.69
N ILE A 105 -9.38 -1.77 2.26
CA ILE A 105 -9.16 -1.44 0.85
C ILE A 105 -7.69 -1.18 0.63
N VAL A 106 -7.08 -1.83 -0.36
CA VAL A 106 -5.73 -1.50 -0.79
C VAL A 106 -5.82 -0.50 -1.93
N VAL A 107 -5.09 0.61 -1.82
CA VAL A 107 -4.94 1.59 -2.90
C VAL A 107 -3.51 1.53 -3.40
N VAL A 108 -3.35 1.41 -4.72
CA VAL A 108 -2.05 1.36 -5.39
C VAL A 108 -2.00 2.47 -6.43
N THR A 109 -0.94 3.27 -6.38
CA THR A 109 -0.68 4.39 -7.28
C THR A 109 0.72 4.23 -7.85
N LEU A 110 0.87 4.18 -9.17
CA LEU A 110 2.15 3.97 -9.87
C LEU A 110 2.36 5.09 -10.90
N GLY A 111 3.61 5.51 -11.13
CA GLY A 111 3.93 6.52 -12.15
C GLY A 111 3.35 7.91 -11.88
N SER A 112 2.97 8.21 -10.63
CA SER A 112 2.34 9.48 -10.27
C SER A 112 3.35 10.62 -10.20
N GLN A 113 2.89 11.84 -10.49
CA GLN A 113 3.63 13.08 -10.24
C GLN A 113 3.39 13.60 -8.81
N ASP A 114 2.26 13.26 -8.21
CA ASP A 114 1.86 13.58 -6.83
C ASP A 114 1.06 12.42 -6.23
N ARG A 115 1.77 11.48 -5.62
CA ARG A 115 1.15 10.24 -5.07
C ARG A 115 0.16 10.55 -3.95
N GLU A 116 0.38 11.65 -3.22
CA GLU A 116 -0.42 12.01 -2.06
C GLU A 116 -1.76 12.54 -2.56
N ALA A 117 -1.75 13.53 -3.45
CA ALA A 117 -2.97 14.07 -4.04
C ALA A 117 -3.77 13.00 -4.79
N ASP A 118 -3.13 12.16 -5.59
CA ASP A 118 -3.80 11.11 -6.35
C ASP A 118 -4.45 10.06 -5.43
N THR A 119 -3.75 9.64 -4.37
CA THR A 119 -4.32 8.68 -3.44
C THR A 119 -5.44 9.28 -2.61
N THR A 120 -5.31 10.53 -2.17
CA THR A 120 -6.38 11.25 -1.46
C THR A 120 -7.63 11.31 -2.32
N LYS A 121 -7.51 11.69 -3.60
CA LYS A 121 -8.65 11.70 -4.55
C LYS A 121 -9.33 10.33 -4.67
N ILE A 122 -8.56 9.24 -4.75
CA ILE A 122 -9.12 7.88 -4.81
C ILE A 122 -9.87 7.55 -3.52
N VAL A 123 -9.26 7.77 -2.36
CA VAL A 123 -9.87 7.46 -1.05
C VAL A 123 -11.14 8.28 -0.84
N ASP A 124 -11.12 9.57 -1.18
CA ASP A 124 -12.28 10.46 -1.06
C ASP A 124 -13.40 10.07 -2.04
N TYR A 125 -13.04 9.72 -3.28
CA TYR A 125 -13.99 9.21 -4.24
C TYR A 125 -14.69 7.95 -3.73
N LEU A 126 -13.93 7.00 -3.17
CA LEU A 126 -14.48 5.76 -2.61
C LEU A 126 -15.44 6.07 -1.45
N LYS A 127 -15.04 6.92 -0.50
CA LYS A 127 -15.88 7.32 0.64
C LYS A 127 -17.19 7.99 0.20
N LYS A 128 -17.16 8.77 -0.88
CA LYS A 128 -18.31 9.53 -1.36
C LYS A 128 -19.25 8.70 -2.25
N ASN A 129 -18.72 7.76 -3.03
CA ASN A 129 -19.48 7.16 -4.15
C ASN A 129 -19.59 5.63 -4.07
N VAL A 130 -18.84 4.95 -3.20
CA VAL A 130 -18.84 3.49 -3.13
C VAL A 130 -19.41 3.02 -1.81
N TYR A 131 -20.42 2.17 -1.90
CA TYR A 131 -21.09 1.58 -0.75
C TYR A 131 -21.31 0.08 -0.98
N PHE A 132 -20.88 -0.71 -0.01
CA PHE A 132 -21.09 -2.16 0.05
C PHE A 132 -22.24 -2.44 1.00
N GLY A 133 -23.45 -2.55 0.44
CA GLY A 133 -24.62 -3.13 1.09
C GLY A 133 -24.84 -4.58 0.63
N VAL A 134 -25.66 -5.32 1.36
CA VAL A 134 -26.27 -6.56 0.84
C VAL A 134 -27.31 -6.12 -0.21
N LYS A 135 -27.44 -6.83 -1.32
CA LYS A 135 -28.58 -6.61 -2.23
C LYS A 135 -29.84 -6.79 -1.38
N ALA A 136 -30.71 -5.79 -1.31
CA ALA A 136 -32.02 -6.00 -0.73
C ALA A 136 -32.72 -7.08 -1.58
N ASP A 137 -33.11 -8.17 -0.94
CA ASP A 137 -33.94 -9.23 -1.54
C ASP A 137 -35.32 -8.67 -1.90
#